data_AF-T1I8A8-F1
#
_entry.id   AF-T1I8A8-F1
#
_cell.length_a   1.000
_cell.length_b   1.000
_cell.length_c   1.000
_cell.angle_alpha   90.00
_cell.angle_beta   90.00
_cell.angle_gamma   90.00
#
_symmetry.space_group_name_H-M   'P 1'
#
loop_
_entity.id
_entity.type
_entity.pdbx_description
1 polymer ?
#
loop_
_entity_poly.entity_id
_entity_poly.type
_entity_poly.pdbx_seq_one_letter_code
_entity_poly.pdbx_strand_id
1 'polypeptide(L)'
;NGFLSEAPYYIMWLLVFPTCWLADYLQKNRILSKSVVRKLSTTLSMSASCLIMLLVGFFANDIIPFMVILILAIAFHAFLYSSYIITPLELAPNFAGILYALTIAADNLAGTLASIVTGWTVHNPVRFKLKLHIYY
;
A
#
# COMPACT_ATOMS: atom_id res chain seq x y z
N ASN A 1 -18.91 -3.28 14.41
CA ASN A 1 -17.86 -4.17 14.96
C ASN A 1 -16.48 -3.52 14.81
N GLY A 2 -16.05 -2.68 15.77
CA GLY A 2 -14.74 -2.00 15.72
C GLY A 2 -13.56 -2.96 15.70
N PHE A 3 -13.69 -4.11 16.37
CA PHE A 3 -12.67 -5.17 16.39
C PHE A 3 -12.31 -5.72 14.99
N LEU A 4 -13.30 -5.82 14.10
CA LEU A 4 -13.08 -6.29 12.73
C LEU A 4 -12.39 -5.23 11.86
N SER A 5 -12.59 -3.95 12.17
CA SER A 5 -11.98 -2.83 11.46
C SER A 5 -10.54 -2.57 11.90
N GLU A 6 -10.19 -2.92 13.14
CA GLU A 6 -8.83 -2.76 13.69
C GLU A 6 -7.89 -3.91 13.31
N ALA A 7 -8.42 -5.13 13.13
CA ALA A 7 -7.66 -6.32 12.77
C ALA A 7 -6.62 -6.11 11.63
N PRO A 8 -6.98 -5.53 10.46
CA PRO A 8 -6.01 -5.33 9.39
C PRO A 8 -4.86 -4.39 9.77
N TYR A 9 -5.14 -3.34 10.53
CA TYR A 9 -4.12 -2.37 10.95
C TYR A 9 -3.19 -2.95 12.02
N TYR A 10 -3.74 -3.74 12.94
CA TYR A 10 -2.93 -4.43 13.95
C TYR A 10 -1.99 -5.46 13.32
N ILE A 11 -2.49 -6.22 12.34
CA ILE A 11 -1.68 -7.18 11.58
C ILE A 11 -0.62 -6.46 10.75
N MET A 12 -0.94 -5.32 10.12
CA MET A 12 0.05 -4.48 9.43
C MET A 12 1.20 -4.13 10.35
N TRP A 13 0.89 -3.62 11.56
CA TRP A 13 1.90 -3.20 12.52
C TRP A 13 2.82 -4.36 12.93
N LEU A 14 2.26 -5.55 13.18
CA LEU A 14 3.05 -6.75 13.48
C LEU A 14 3.95 -7.17 12.31
N LEU A 15 3.49 -7.02 11.06
CA LEU A 15 4.22 -7.43 9.86
C LEU A 15 5.32 -6.44 9.45
N VAL A 16 5.33 -5.20 9.95
CA VAL A 16 6.43 -4.27 9.70
C VAL A 16 7.75 -4.80 10.30
N PHE A 17 7.73 -5.42 11.48
CA PHE A 17 8.93 -5.95 12.12
C PHE A 17 9.68 -7.01 11.28
N PRO A 18 9.03 -8.12 10.84
CA PRO A 18 9.71 -9.14 10.04
C PRO A 18 10.15 -8.62 8.67
N THR A 19 9.41 -7.68 8.07
CA THR A 19 9.78 -7.10 6.78
C THR A 19 11.01 -6.20 6.87
N CYS A 20 11.10 -5.39 7.92
CA CYS A 20 12.31 -4.62 8.24
C CYS A 20 13.50 -5.53 8.54
N TRP A 21 13.30 -6.56 9.37
CA TRP A 21 14.35 -7.54 9.69
C TRP A 21 14.87 -8.26 8.43
N LEU A 22 13.98 -8.67 7.53
CA LEU A 22 14.35 -9.31 6.27
C LEU A 22 15.15 -8.34 5.37
N ALA A 23 14.73 -7.08 5.28
CA ALA A 23 15.45 -6.06 4.52
C ALA A 23 16.86 -5.81 5.08
N ASP A 24 17.00 -5.80 6.41
CA ASP A 24 18.30 -5.65 7.08
C ASP A 24 19.18 -6.90 6.91
N TYR A 25 18.59 -8.10 6.96
CA TYR A 25 19.30 -9.36 6.72
C TYR A 25 19.89 -9.43 5.30
N LEU A 26 19.11 -9.06 4.28
CA LEU A 26 19.55 -9.02 2.88
C LEU A 26 20.73 -8.07 2.67
N GLN A 27 20.74 -6.94 3.39
CA GLN A 27 21.83 -5.96 3.35
C GLN A 27 23.05 -6.43 4.14
N LYS A 28 22.87 -6.99 5.35
CA LYS A 28 23.94 -7.44 6.24
C LYS A 28 24.78 -8.54 5.60
N ASN A 29 24.13 -9.46 4.89
CA ASN A 29 24.80 -10.55 4.19
C ASN A 29 25.35 -10.15 2.81
N ARG A 30 25.30 -8.86 2.46
CA ARG A 30 25.75 -8.32 1.16
C ARG A 30 25.16 -9.01 -0.06
N ILE A 31 23.96 -9.60 0.08
CA ILE A 31 23.26 -10.29 -1.01
C ILE A 31 22.79 -9.26 -2.05
N LEU A 32 22.31 -8.10 -1.58
CA LEU A 32 21.81 -7.02 -2.41
C LEU A 32 22.33 -5.67 -1.89
N SER A 33 22.61 -4.74 -2.80
CA SER A 33 22.94 -3.36 -2.45
C SER A 33 21.72 -2.64 -1.86
N LYS A 34 21.96 -1.66 -0.97
CA LYS A 34 20.89 -0.90 -0.30
C LYS A 34 19.86 -0.35 -1.29
N SER A 35 20.32 0.31 -2.34
CA SER A 35 19.45 0.89 -3.37
C SER A 35 18.62 -0.16 -4.11
N VAL A 36 19.14 -1.38 -4.28
CA VAL A 36 18.43 -2.47 -4.95
C VAL A 36 17.37 -3.06 -4.02
N VAL A 37 17.70 -3.29 -2.74
CA VAL A 37 16.74 -3.74 -1.73
C VAL A 37 15.56 -2.77 -1.65
N ARG A 38 15.84 -1.45 -1.59
CA ARG A 38 14.83 -0.38 -1.49
C ARG A 38 13.92 -0.30 -2.71
N LYS A 39 14.47 -0.49 -3.91
CA LYS A 39 13.69 -0.50 -5.15
C LYS A 39 12.83 -1.74 -5.23
N LEU A 40 13.41 -2.92 -4.98
CA LEU A 40 12.69 -4.20 -5.04
C LEU A 40 11.56 -4.27 -4.02
N SER A 41 11.81 -3.88 -2.77
CA SER A 41 10.78 -3.84 -1.72
C SER A 41 9.61 -2.92 -2.09
N THR A 42 9.90 -1.71 -2.58
CA THR A 42 8.88 -0.73 -2.99
C THR A 42 8.08 -1.25 -4.18
N THR A 43 8.76 -1.74 -5.23
CA THR A 43 8.10 -2.26 -6.43
C THR A 43 7.26 -3.49 -6.12
N LEU A 44 7.80 -4.44 -5.34
CA LEU A 44 7.10 -5.66 -4.96
C LEU A 44 5.88 -5.33 -4.09
N SER A 45 6.05 -4.46 -3.09
CA SER A 45 4.97 -4.02 -2.22
C SER A 45 3.84 -3.37 -3.02
N MET A 46 4.13 -2.40 -3.88
CA MET A 46 3.10 -1.68 -4.64
C MET A 46 2.42 -2.58 -5.69
N SER A 47 3.18 -3.38 -6.43
CA SER A 47 2.63 -4.28 -7.45
C SER A 47 1.79 -5.39 -6.84
N ALA A 48 2.28 -6.07 -5.81
CA ALA A 48 1.53 -7.12 -5.12
C ALA A 48 0.28 -6.56 -4.46
N SER A 49 0.39 -5.44 -3.73
CA SER A 49 -0.76 -4.80 -3.08
C SER A 49 -1.82 -4.37 -4.10
N CYS A 50 -1.41 -3.83 -5.26
CA CYS A 50 -2.32 -3.44 -6.33
C CYS A 50 -3.11 -4.64 -6.87
N LEU A 51 -2.41 -5.73 -7.21
CA LEU A 51 -3.05 -6.95 -7.74
C LEU A 51 -4.01 -7.57 -6.72
N ILE A 52 -3.61 -7.65 -5.46
CA ILE A 52 -4.44 -8.25 -4.40
C ILE A 52 -5.64 -7.35 -4.08
N MET A 53 -5.46 -6.02 -4.05
CA MET A 53 -6.55 -5.08 -3.83
C MET A 53 -7.58 -5.12 -4.97
N LEU A 54 -7.15 -5.39 -6.20
CA LEU A 54 -8.07 -5.62 -7.33
C LEU A 54 -8.93 -6.88 -7.11
N LEU A 55 -8.35 -7.94 -6.53
CA LEU A 55 -9.09 -9.16 -6.17
C LEU A 55 -10.14 -8.92 -5.07
N VAL A 56 -9.86 -8.03 -4.10
CA VAL A 56 -10.82 -7.68 -3.03
C VAL A 56 -12.16 -7.21 -3.61
N GLY A 57 -12.14 -6.47 -4.73
CA GLY A 57 -13.36 -5.98 -5.38
C GLY A 57 -14.29 -7.08 -5.91
N PHE A 58 -13.77 -8.26 -6.20
CA PHE A 58 -14.58 -9.39 -6.70
C PHE A 58 -15.27 -10.17 -5.58
N PHE A 59 -14.72 -10.17 -4.36
CA PHE A 59 -15.23 -10.92 -3.21
C PHE A 59 -15.98 -10.04 -2.20
N ALA A 60 -16.46 -8.87 -2.63
CA ALA A 60 -17.08 -7.86 -1.76
C ALA A 60 -18.39 -8.33 -1.07
N ASN A 61 -19.01 -9.41 -1.55
CA ASN A 61 -20.28 -9.91 -1.02
C ASN A 61 -20.11 -10.79 0.24
N ASP A 62 -18.93 -11.36 0.47
CA ASP A 62 -18.66 -12.29 1.56
C ASP A 62 -17.62 -11.71 2.54
N ILE A 63 -17.99 -11.56 3.81
CA ILE A 63 -17.18 -10.86 4.83
C ILE A 63 -15.85 -11.58 5.09
N ILE A 64 -15.87 -12.92 5.18
CA ILE A 64 -14.68 -13.72 5.53
C ILE A 64 -13.60 -13.64 4.44
N PRO A 65 -13.86 -13.99 3.16
CA PRO A 65 -12.84 -13.90 2.11
C PRO A 65 -12.39 -12.47 1.86
N PHE A 66 -13.30 -11.49 1.94
CA PHE A 66 -12.93 -10.08 1.85
C PHE A 66 -11.87 -9.69 2.89
N MET A 67 -12.08 -10.05 4.17
CA MET A 67 -11.15 -9.70 5.23
C MET A 67 -9.80 -10.40 5.09
N VAL A 68 -9.78 -11.68 4.69
CA VAL A 68 -8.52 -12.42 4.48
C VAL A 68 -7.70 -11.80 3.35
N ILE A 69 -8.32 -11.50 2.21
CA ILE A 69 -7.64 -10.91 1.06
C ILE A 69 -7.18 -9.48 1.39
N LEU A 70 -7.97 -8.72 2.14
CA LEU A 70 -7.61 -7.37 2.60
C LEU A 70 -6.39 -7.41 3.54
N ILE A 71 -6.37 -8.32 4.50
CA ILE A 71 -5.21 -8.53 5.39
C ILE A 71 -3.97 -8.89 4.58
N LEU A 72 -4.11 -9.76 3.57
CA LEU A 72 -3.01 -10.13 2.69
C LEU A 72 -2.50 -8.94 1.87
N ALA A 73 -3.38 -8.10 1.33
CA ALA A 73 -2.98 -6.90 0.60
C ALA A 73 -2.16 -5.96 1.51
N ILE A 74 -2.63 -5.73 2.73
CA ILE A 74 -1.97 -4.87 3.71
C ILE A 74 -0.66 -5.47 4.22
N ALA A 75 -0.59 -6.81 4.33
CA ALA A 75 0.63 -7.54 4.66
C ALA A 75 1.75 -7.29 3.63
N PHE A 76 1.43 -7.35 2.34
CA PHE A 76 2.38 -7.01 1.29
C PHE A 76 2.72 -5.52 1.30
N HIS A 77 1.75 -4.65 1.60
CA HIS A 77 1.97 -3.21 1.72
C HIS A 77 2.96 -2.86 2.85
N ALA A 78 3.02 -3.66 3.92
CA ALA A 78 3.93 -3.46 5.05
C ALA A 78 5.41 -3.38 4.62
N PHE A 79 5.79 -4.07 3.53
CA PHE A 79 7.16 -4.01 3.00
C PHE A 79 7.58 -2.62 2.55
N LEU A 80 6.64 -1.75 2.18
CA LEU A 80 6.92 -0.37 1.78
C LEU A 80 7.57 0.43 2.92
N TYR A 81 7.11 0.22 4.16
CA TYR A 81 7.60 0.95 5.34
C TYR A 81 9.08 0.74 5.60
N SER A 82 9.59 -0.46 5.32
CA SER A 82 11.02 -0.75 5.45
C SER A 82 11.88 0.24 4.66
N SER A 83 11.35 0.77 3.55
CA SER A 83 12.12 1.47 2.51
C SER A 83 11.74 2.94 2.37
N TYR A 84 10.45 3.25 2.38
CA TYR A 84 9.93 4.61 2.26
C TYR A 84 10.43 5.55 3.35
N ILE A 85 10.38 5.11 4.62
CA ILE A 85 10.69 5.97 5.78
C ILE A 85 12.15 6.44 5.75
N ILE A 86 13.08 5.59 5.33
CA ILE A 86 14.51 5.91 5.42
C ILE A 86 15.09 6.54 4.13
N THR A 87 14.36 6.48 3.02
CA THR A 87 14.84 7.00 1.73
C THR A 87 15.16 8.51 1.77
N PRO A 88 14.36 9.39 2.41
CA PRO A 88 14.69 10.81 2.52
C PRO A 88 15.99 11.08 3.28
N LEU A 89 16.28 10.26 4.30
CA LEU A 89 17.51 10.34 5.08
C LEU A 89 18.73 9.93 4.24
N GLU A 90 18.58 8.90 3.41
CA GLU A 90 19.64 8.46 2.50
C GLU A 90 19.90 9.47 1.36
N LEU A 91 18.87 10.19 0.91
CA LEU A 91 18.98 11.13 -0.22
C LEU A 91 19.57 12.49 0.19
N ALA A 92 19.10 13.05 1.31
CA ALA A 92 19.51 14.38 1.77
C ALA A 92 19.47 14.46 3.30
N PRO A 93 20.52 13.98 4.01
CA PRO A 93 20.49 13.86 5.48
C PRO A 93 20.26 15.19 6.20
N ASN A 94 20.75 16.30 5.67
CA ASN A 94 20.55 17.64 6.23
C ASN A 94 19.13 18.19 6.04
N PHE A 95 18.36 17.66 5.09
CA PHE A 95 17.02 18.12 4.73
C PHE A 95 15.96 17.01 4.80
N ALA A 96 16.28 15.88 5.44
CA ALA A 96 15.44 14.69 5.44
C ALA A 96 14.03 14.96 5.97
N GLY A 97 13.91 15.79 7.01
CA GLY A 97 12.61 16.16 7.59
C GLY A 97 11.72 16.95 6.62
N ILE A 98 12.28 17.94 5.92
CA ILE A 98 11.55 18.75 4.94
C ILE A 98 11.17 17.89 3.73
N LEU A 99 12.10 17.06 3.26
CA LEU A 99 11.86 16.17 2.13
C LEU A 99 10.73 15.17 2.44
N TYR A 100 10.76 14.57 3.63
CA TYR A 100 9.70 13.65 4.07
C TYR A 100 8.35 14.35 4.23
N ALA A 101 8.33 15.57 4.79
CA ALA A 101 7.12 16.36 4.91
C ALA A 101 6.51 16.69 3.53
N LEU A 102 7.34 17.02 2.54
CA LEU A 102 6.88 17.26 1.17
C LEU A 102 6.29 15.99 0.53
N THR A 103 6.92 14.83 0.75
CA THR A 103 6.40 13.54 0.28
C THR A 103 5.03 13.24 0.89
N ILE A 104 4.87 13.37 2.21
CA ILE A 104 3.58 13.17 2.88
C ILE A 104 2.52 14.17 2.39
N ALA A 105 2.91 15.44 2.17
CA ALA A 105 1.98 16.44 1.65
C ALA A 105 1.45 16.05 0.27
N ALA A 106 2.33 15.57 -0.62
CA ALA A 106 1.94 15.05 -1.93
C ALA A 106 1.05 13.80 -1.82
N ASP A 107 1.39 12.86 -0.93
CA ASP A 107 0.61 11.63 -0.69
C ASP A 107 -0.81 11.96 -0.18
N ASN A 108 -0.93 12.90 0.77
CA ASN A 108 -2.23 13.33 1.29
C ASN A 108 -3.07 14.06 0.24
N LEU A 109 -2.45 14.86 -0.62
CA LEU A 109 -3.13 15.52 -1.73
C LEU A 109 -3.68 14.46 -2.71
N ALA A 110 -2.86 13.47 -3.08
CA ALA A 110 -3.28 12.36 -3.93
C ALA A 110 -4.43 11.56 -3.29
N GLY A 111 -4.35 11.25 -1.98
CA GLY A 111 -5.39 10.55 -1.25
C GLY A 111 -6.71 11.33 -1.17
N THR A 112 -6.63 12.65 -1.02
CA THR A 112 -7.80 13.54 -1.04
C THR A 112 -8.47 13.55 -2.42
N LEU A 113 -7.67 13.70 -3.48
CA LEU A 113 -8.18 13.65 -4.87
C LEU A 113 -8.82 12.30 -5.17
N ALA A 114 -8.19 11.19 -4.78
CA ALA A 114 -8.74 9.85 -4.95
C ALA A 114 -10.09 9.70 -4.25
N SER A 115 -10.23 10.18 -3.01
CA SER A 115 -11.48 10.13 -2.25
C SER A 115 -12.61 10.93 -2.92
N ILE A 116 -12.30 12.09 -3.50
CA ILE A 116 -13.27 12.88 -4.27
C ILE A 116 -13.74 12.08 -5.48
N VAL A 117 -12.81 11.53 -6.28
CA VAL A 117 -13.16 10.73 -7.46
C VAL A 117 -13.99 9.50 -7.10
N THR A 118 -13.65 8.79 -6.02
CA THR A 118 -14.43 7.65 -5.52
C THR A 118 -15.83 8.08 -5.11
N GLY A 119 -15.98 9.20 -4.41
CA GLY A 119 -17.30 9.74 -4.04
C GLY A 119 -18.19 10.01 -5.25
N TRP A 120 -17.62 10.60 -6.31
CA TRP A 120 -18.34 10.86 -7.57
C TRP A 120 -18.72 9.55 -8.31
N THR A 121 -17.83 8.56 -8.27
CA THR A 121 -18.02 7.25 -8.92
C THR A 121 -19.13 6.44 -8.24
N VAL A 122 -19.16 6.44 -6.90
CA VAL A 122 -20.18 5.70 -6.13
C VAL A 122 -21.57 6.33 -6.26
N HIS A 123 -21.67 7.66 -6.36
CA HIS A 123 -22.97 8.34 -6.51
C HIS A 123 -23.63 8.15 -7.90
N ASN A 124 -22.89 7.67 -8.91
CA ASN A 124 -23.37 7.46 -10.28
C ASN A 124 -23.19 6.01 -10.79
N PRO A 125 -23.76 4.99 -10.13
CA PRO A 125 -23.50 3.58 -10.49
C PRO A 125 -24.08 3.17 -11.86
N VAL A 126 -25.06 3.91 -12.38
CA VAL A 126 -25.79 3.57 -13.61
C VAL A 126 -24.97 3.85 -14.89
N ARG A 127 -24.10 4.88 -14.88
CA ARG A 127 -23.37 5.30 -16.09
C ARG A 127 -22.19 4.39 -16.45
N PHE A 128 -21.60 3.72 -15.46
CA PHE A 128 -20.49 2.79 -15.68
C PHE A 128 -20.95 1.41 -16.17
N LYS A 129 -22.09 0.90 -15.68
CA LYS A 129 -22.72 -0.32 -16.22
C LYS A 129 -23.14 -0.16 -17.68
N LEU A 130 -23.70 1.00 -18.06
CA LEU A 130 -24.11 1.27 -19.45
C LEU A 130 -22.93 1.35 -20.43
N LYS A 131 -21.75 1.81 -19.99
CA LYS A 131 -20.57 1.87 -20.87
C LYS A 131 -19.95 0.50 -21.14
N LEU A 132 -20.11 -0.48 -20.24
CA LEU A 132 -19.62 -1.85 -20.44
C LEU A 132 -20.59 -2.74 -21.24
N HIS A 133 -21.89 -2.41 -21.27
CA HIS A 133 -22.89 -3.15 -22.07
C HIS A 133 -22.97 -2.71 -23.54
N ILE A 134 -22.27 -1.64 -23.96
CA ILE A 134 -22.31 -1.12 -25.35
C ILE A 134 -21.08 -1.59 -26.16
N TYR A 135 -20.16 -2.36 -25.57
CA TYR A 135 -18.97 -2.91 -26.25
C TYR A 135 -19.00 -4.44 -26.46
N TYR A 136 -20.14 -5.09 -26.26
CA TYR A 136 -20.37 -6.50 -26.66
C TYR A 136 -21.63 -6.60 -27.50
#